data_AF-A0A957UW01-F1
#
_entry.id   AF-A0A957UW01-F1
#
_cell.length_a   1.000
_cell.length_b   1.000
_cell.length_c   1.000
_cell.angle_alpha   90.00
_cell.angle_beta   90.00
_cell.angle_gamma   90.00
#
_symmetry.space_group_name_H-M   'P 1'
#
loop_
_entity.id
_entity.type
_entity.pdbx_description
1 polymer ?
#
loop_
_entity_poly.entity_id
_entity_poly.type
_entity_poly.pdbx_seq_one_letter_code
_entity_poly.pdbx_strand_id
1 'polypeptide(L)'
;MSDFRRLFSYLAPYWKQMVGAIVALLISSLIVLALPWAVSLLVDAVFQAGDAQLLNQIALALLGLFLIQAIFFIVEIYLLAFVGQRVIADIRLKVQQHLLRLPLPFYDNRRVGEMVSRVTNDVTVVQAAITETPTRFLRQIVTFVGGLALMLYINWQLTLFILVLIPPLMGVGIFFGRRLERLSTQVQDRLADAT
;
A
#
# COMPACT_ATOMS: atom_id res chain seq x y z
N MET A 1 16.67 7.64 13.73
CA MET A 1 15.27 7.89 14.16
C MET A 1 14.89 9.38 14.21
N SER A 2 15.83 10.31 14.42
CA SER A 2 15.59 11.77 14.40
C SER A 2 15.09 12.30 13.05
N ASP A 3 15.59 11.73 11.95
CA ASP A 3 15.31 12.24 10.60
C ASP A 3 13.89 11.94 10.14
N PHE A 4 13.39 10.74 10.46
CA PHE A 4 11.97 10.39 10.25
C PHE A 4 11.03 11.32 11.02
N ARG A 5 11.36 11.68 12.25
CA ARG A 5 10.52 12.59 13.05
C ARG A 5 10.46 14.00 12.44
N ARG A 6 11.57 14.49 11.89
CA ARG A 6 11.61 15.76 11.12
C ARG A 6 10.79 15.66 9.83
N LEU A 7 10.87 14.54 9.12
CA LEU A 7 10.09 14.31 7.91
C LEU A 7 8.57 14.25 8.20
N PHE A 8 8.16 13.58 9.27
CA PHE A 8 6.75 13.56 9.71
C PHE A 8 6.23 14.94 10.14
N SER A 9 7.09 15.88 10.53
CA SER A 9 6.67 17.26 10.82
C SER A 9 6.08 17.98 9.61
N TYR A 10 6.45 17.57 8.39
CA TYR A 10 5.85 18.10 7.16
C TYR A 10 4.41 17.62 6.92
N LEU A 11 3.99 16.52 7.58
CA LEU A 11 2.60 16.07 7.56
C LEU A 11 1.74 16.82 8.58
N ALA A 12 2.34 17.45 9.60
CA ALA A 12 1.60 18.11 10.67
C ALA A 12 0.56 19.15 10.20
N PRO A 13 0.81 19.98 9.17
CA PRO A 13 -0.20 20.90 8.64
C PRO A 13 -1.40 20.18 7.99
N TYR A 14 -1.21 18.94 7.55
CA TYR A 14 -2.17 18.16 6.77
C TYR A 14 -2.79 17.00 7.56
N TRP A 15 -2.70 17.04 8.90
CA TRP A 15 -3.14 15.94 9.76
C TRP A 15 -4.62 15.59 9.58
N LYS A 16 -5.49 16.59 9.32
CA LYS A 16 -6.94 16.38 9.14
C LYS A 16 -7.23 15.54 7.90
N GLN A 17 -6.56 15.84 6.80
CA GLN A 17 -6.68 15.10 5.55
C GLN A 17 -6.12 13.68 5.71
N MET A 18 -5.03 13.54 6.47
CA MET A 18 -4.46 12.23 6.79
C MET A 18 -5.41 11.37 7.62
N VAL A 19 -6.06 11.94 8.64
CA VAL A 19 -7.09 11.24 9.43
C VAL A 19 -8.27 10.85 8.55
N GLY A 20 -8.75 11.76 7.68
CA GLY A 20 -9.80 11.45 6.71
C GLY A 20 -9.43 10.30 5.77
N ALA A 21 -8.19 10.27 5.27
CA ALA A 21 -7.68 9.18 4.45
C ALA A 21 -7.63 7.86 5.22
N ILE A 22 -7.17 7.87 6.48
CA ILE A 22 -7.11 6.67 7.32
C ILE A 22 -8.52 6.13 7.61
N VAL A 23 -9.49 6.99 7.91
CA VAL A 23 -10.88 6.57 8.14
C VAL A 23 -11.47 5.96 6.86
N ALA A 24 -11.26 6.60 5.71
CA ALA A 24 -11.70 6.08 4.42
C ALA A 24 -11.03 4.74 4.06
N LEU A 25 -9.74 4.58 4.41
CA LEU A 25 -9.00 3.33 4.30
C LEU A 25 -9.62 2.23 5.15
N LEU A 26 -9.91 2.51 6.41
CA LEU A 26 -10.49 1.52 7.31
C LEU A 26 -11.86 1.05 6.80
N ILE A 27 -12.73 1.98 6.41
CA ILE A 27 -14.06 1.65 5.90
C ILE A 27 -13.96 0.85 4.60
N SER A 28 -13.18 1.32 3.62
CA SER A 28 -13.02 0.62 2.34
C SER A 28 -12.41 -0.77 2.52
N SER A 29 -11.42 -0.91 3.42
CA SER A 29 -10.77 -2.20 3.68
C SER A 29 -11.71 -3.18 4.37
N LEU A 30 -12.48 -2.74 5.37
CA LEU A 30 -13.46 -3.59 6.04
C LEU A 30 -14.54 -4.11 5.08
N ILE A 31 -14.99 -3.28 4.14
CA ILE A 31 -15.95 -3.71 3.12
C ILE A 31 -15.34 -4.77 2.18
N VAL A 32 -14.08 -4.59 1.75
CA VAL A 32 -13.37 -5.62 0.96
C VAL A 32 -13.28 -6.94 1.72
N LEU A 33 -13.02 -6.88 3.03
CA LEU A 33 -12.91 -8.06 3.87
C LEU A 33 -14.23 -8.81 4.02
N ALA A 34 -15.37 -8.13 3.88
CA ALA A 34 -16.68 -8.77 3.90
C ALA A 34 -17.00 -9.53 2.59
N LEU A 35 -16.20 -9.36 1.51
CA LEU A 35 -16.47 -9.96 0.20
C LEU A 35 -16.54 -11.50 0.24
N PRO A 36 -15.61 -12.24 0.87
CA PRO A 36 -15.69 -13.70 0.93
C PRO A 36 -16.97 -14.19 1.61
N TRP A 37 -17.40 -13.50 2.67
CA TRP A 37 -18.63 -13.81 3.39
C TRP A 37 -19.89 -13.45 2.59
N ALA A 38 -19.85 -12.33 1.84
CA ALA A 38 -20.89 -11.97 0.90
C ALA A 38 -21.06 -13.02 -0.21
N VAL A 39 -19.96 -13.55 -0.74
CA VAL A 39 -19.99 -14.62 -1.75
C VAL A 39 -20.55 -15.90 -1.16
N SER A 40 -20.23 -16.27 0.08
CA SER A 40 -20.83 -17.45 0.71
C SER A 40 -22.35 -17.31 0.84
N LEU A 41 -22.85 -16.13 1.22
CA LEU A 41 -24.29 -15.87 1.29
C LEU A 41 -24.99 -16.01 -0.08
N LEU A 42 -24.35 -15.55 -1.16
CA LEU A 42 -24.88 -15.72 -2.52
C LEU A 42 -24.91 -17.20 -2.93
N VAL A 43 -23.85 -17.94 -2.64
CA VAL A 43 -23.76 -19.38 -2.93
C VAL A 43 -24.85 -20.12 -2.15
N ASP A 44 -24.98 -19.87 -0.84
CA ASP A 44 -26.00 -20.51 -0.01
C ASP A 44 -27.43 -20.18 -0.47
N ALA A 45 -27.69 -18.93 -0.88
CA ALA A 45 -28.98 -18.52 -1.43
C ALA A 45 -29.36 -19.30 -2.71
N VAL A 46 -28.39 -19.50 -3.62
CA VAL A 46 -28.61 -20.23 -4.88
C VAL A 46 -28.77 -21.73 -4.64
N PHE A 47 -27.90 -22.33 -3.82
CA PHE A 47 -27.81 -23.78 -3.70
C PHE A 47 -28.74 -24.37 -2.62
N GLN A 48 -29.08 -23.62 -1.55
CA GLN A 48 -29.92 -24.14 -0.48
C GLN A 48 -31.38 -23.70 -0.60
N ALA A 49 -31.63 -22.42 -0.91
CA ALA A 49 -32.99 -21.87 -0.89
C ALA A 49 -33.71 -21.93 -2.24
N GLY A 50 -32.97 -21.89 -3.37
CA GLY A 50 -33.57 -21.82 -4.70
C GLY A 50 -34.43 -20.57 -4.94
N ASP A 51 -34.32 -19.55 -4.06
CA ASP A 51 -35.17 -18.37 -4.06
C ASP A 51 -34.51 -17.22 -4.85
N ALA A 52 -35.04 -17.00 -6.06
CA ALA A 52 -34.58 -15.94 -6.95
C ALA A 52 -34.79 -14.53 -6.37
N GLN A 53 -35.77 -14.36 -5.48
CA GLN A 53 -36.04 -13.05 -4.85
C GLN A 53 -34.99 -12.74 -3.78
N LEU A 54 -34.66 -13.71 -2.93
CA LEU A 54 -33.59 -13.58 -1.94
C LEU A 54 -32.23 -13.35 -2.60
N LEU A 55 -31.95 -14.06 -3.69
CA LEU A 55 -30.75 -13.84 -4.50
C LEU A 55 -30.65 -12.40 -5.03
N ASN A 56 -31.74 -11.88 -5.60
CA ASN A 56 -31.75 -10.52 -6.15
C ASN A 56 -31.58 -9.45 -5.06
N GLN A 57 -32.15 -9.67 -3.86
CA GLN A 57 -31.97 -8.78 -2.71
C GLN A 57 -30.51 -8.74 -2.23
N ILE A 58 -29.86 -9.90 -2.09
CA ILE A 58 -28.45 -9.96 -1.69
C ILE A 58 -27.57 -9.32 -2.77
N ALA A 59 -27.83 -9.59 -4.04
CA ALA A 59 -27.09 -8.99 -5.15
C ALA A 59 -27.19 -7.45 -5.16
N LEU A 60 -28.40 -6.90 -5.00
CA LEU A 60 -28.62 -5.45 -4.92
C LEU A 60 -27.95 -4.83 -3.69
N ALA A 61 -28.02 -5.49 -2.53
CA ALA A 61 -27.36 -5.05 -1.32
C ALA A 61 -25.83 -5.00 -1.50
N LEU A 62 -25.24 -6.00 -2.16
CA LEU A 62 -23.81 -6.04 -2.47
C LEU A 62 -23.39 -4.98 -3.47
N LEU A 63 -24.21 -4.73 -4.49
CA LEU A 63 -23.96 -3.65 -5.44
C LEU A 63 -23.92 -2.30 -4.70
N GLY A 64 -24.88 -2.03 -3.81
CA GLY A 64 -24.87 -0.83 -2.97
C GLY A 64 -23.63 -0.74 -2.08
N LEU A 65 -23.22 -1.86 -1.47
CA LEU A 65 -22.04 -1.95 -0.63
C LEU A 65 -20.74 -1.65 -1.41
N PHE A 66 -20.62 -2.18 -2.64
CA PHE A 66 -19.47 -1.89 -3.51
C PHE A 66 -19.44 -0.44 -4.00
N LEU A 67 -20.59 0.18 -4.24
CA LEU A 67 -20.64 1.61 -4.56
C LEU A 67 -20.13 2.45 -3.39
N ILE A 68 -20.55 2.14 -2.16
CA ILE A 68 -20.06 2.81 -0.95
C ILE A 68 -18.55 2.60 -0.80
N GLN A 69 -18.07 1.36 -0.98
CA GLN A 69 -16.65 1.05 -0.95
C GLN A 69 -15.86 1.87 -1.96
N ALA A 70 -16.34 1.96 -3.21
CA ALA A 70 -15.70 2.71 -4.27
C ALA A 70 -15.58 4.19 -3.92
N ILE A 71 -16.62 4.79 -3.33
CA ILE A 71 -16.60 6.17 -2.85
C ILE A 71 -15.50 6.36 -1.81
N PHE A 72 -15.46 5.53 -0.77
CA PHE A 72 -14.42 5.64 0.28
C PHE A 72 -13.02 5.39 -0.26
N PHE A 73 -12.87 4.45 -1.19
CA PHE A 73 -11.59 4.17 -1.85
C PHE A 73 -11.10 5.37 -2.67
N ILE A 74 -11.99 6.02 -3.43
CA ILE A 74 -11.66 7.24 -4.19
C ILE A 74 -11.31 8.39 -3.24
N VAL A 75 -12.09 8.59 -2.17
CA VAL A 75 -11.84 9.63 -1.16
C VAL A 75 -10.46 9.44 -0.53
N GLU A 76 -10.10 8.20 -0.18
CA GLU A 76 -8.78 7.87 0.34
C GLU A 76 -7.68 8.24 -0.65
N ILE A 77 -7.77 7.75 -1.91
CA ILE A 77 -6.77 8.03 -2.95
C ILE A 77 -6.61 9.54 -3.14
N TYR A 78 -7.72 10.27 -3.21
CA TYR A 78 -7.72 11.71 -3.39
C TYR A 78 -7.05 12.44 -2.23
N LEU A 79 -7.40 12.10 -0.98
CA LEU A 79 -6.82 12.74 0.21
C LEU A 79 -5.31 12.44 0.31
N LEU A 80 -4.89 11.20 0.06
CA LEU A 80 -3.47 10.84 0.07
C LEU A 80 -2.70 11.56 -1.03
N ALA A 81 -3.26 11.65 -2.24
CA ALA A 81 -2.66 12.39 -3.34
C ALA A 81 -2.55 13.88 -3.00
N PHE A 82 -3.61 14.49 -2.44
CA PHE A 82 -3.61 15.87 -2.01
C PHE A 82 -2.51 16.16 -0.99
N VAL A 83 -2.42 15.34 0.07
CA VAL A 83 -1.38 15.49 1.10
C VAL A 83 0.01 15.27 0.51
N GLY A 84 0.21 14.21 -0.28
CA GLY A 84 1.48 13.91 -0.91
C GLY A 84 1.99 15.05 -1.79
N GLN A 85 1.16 15.58 -2.68
CA GLN A 85 1.54 16.67 -3.58
C GLN A 85 1.83 17.98 -2.82
N ARG A 86 1.06 18.29 -1.77
CA ARG A 86 1.31 19.46 -0.93
C ARG A 86 2.62 19.36 -0.15
N VAL A 87 2.91 18.19 0.43
CA VAL A 87 4.18 17.94 1.12
C VAL A 87 5.36 18.05 0.16
N ILE A 88 5.26 17.52 -1.07
CA ILE A 88 6.30 17.69 -2.10
C ILE A 88 6.52 19.17 -2.40
N ALA A 89 5.45 19.94 -2.61
CA ALA A 89 5.55 21.36 -2.92
C ALA A 89 6.28 22.12 -1.81
N ASP A 90 5.94 21.86 -0.55
CA ASP A 90 6.57 22.50 0.61
C ASP A 90 8.06 22.14 0.74
N ILE A 91 8.41 20.87 0.51
CA ILE A 91 9.81 20.42 0.53
C ILE A 91 10.58 21.07 -0.60
N ARG A 92 10.05 21.07 -1.84
CA ARG A 92 10.71 21.70 -3.00
C ARG A 92 10.94 23.19 -2.77
N LEU A 93 9.95 23.91 -2.25
CA LEU A 93 10.08 25.33 -1.94
C LEU A 93 11.17 25.58 -0.91
N LYS A 94 11.22 24.82 0.19
CA LYS A 94 12.27 24.98 1.21
C LYS A 94 13.65 24.64 0.69
N VAL A 95 13.80 23.55 -0.06
CA VAL A 95 15.10 23.16 -0.63
C VAL A 95 15.56 24.20 -1.64
N GLN A 96 14.68 24.70 -2.51
CA GLN A 96 15.03 25.73 -3.48
C GLN A 96 15.42 27.05 -2.81
N GLN A 97 14.66 27.51 -1.81
CA GLN A 97 15.01 28.71 -1.03
C GLN A 97 16.35 28.57 -0.29
N HIS A 98 16.64 27.38 0.22
CA HIS A 98 17.93 27.10 0.86
C HIS A 98 19.06 27.12 -0.16
N LEU A 99 18.86 26.48 -1.32
CA LEU A 99 19.84 26.47 -2.40
C LEU A 99 20.19 27.90 -2.80
N LEU A 100 19.20 28.77 -3.07
CA LEU A 100 19.44 30.16 -3.50
C LEU A 100 20.22 31.04 -2.50
N ARG A 101 20.38 30.60 -1.24
CA ARG A 101 21.11 31.33 -0.19
C ARG A 101 22.51 30.79 0.06
N LEU A 102 22.91 29.71 -0.63
CA LEU A 102 24.23 29.11 -0.45
C LEU A 102 25.33 29.94 -1.13
N PRO A 103 26.54 29.97 -0.55
CA PRO A 103 27.64 30.73 -1.10
C PRO A 103 28.20 30.07 -2.38
N LEU A 104 28.79 30.86 -3.28
CA LEU A 104 29.39 30.43 -4.54
C LEU A 104 30.27 29.16 -4.47
N PRO A 105 31.15 28.99 -3.45
CA PRO A 105 31.98 27.78 -3.32
C PRO A 105 31.21 26.46 -3.19
N PHE A 106 29.93 26.51 -2.80
CA PHE A 106 29.07 25.33 -2.76
C PHE A 106 28.78 24.79 -4.17
N TYR A 107 28.72 25.68 -5.16
CA TYR A 107 28.37 25.37 -6.54
C TYR A 107 29.58 24.97 -7.39
N ASP A 108 30.78 25.46 -7.07
CA ASP A 108 32.00 25.14 -7.81
C ASP A 108 32.33 23.64 -7.81
N ASN A 109 31.93 22.91 -6.77
CA ASN A 109 32.21 21.49 -6.59
C ASN A 109 31.02 20.56 -6.92
N ARG A 110 29.89 21.07 -7.42
CA ARG A 110 28.69 20.25 -7.67
C ARG A 110 28.10 20.48 -9.05
N ARG A 111 27.75 19.38 -9.73
CA ARG A 111 27.07 19.46 -11.03
C ARG A 111 25.66 19.99 -10.85
N VAL A 112 25.27 20.97 -11.67
CA VAL A 112 23.91 21.52 -11.67
C VAL A 112 22.84 20.43 -11.84
N GLY A 113 23.11 19.43 -12.69
CA GLY A 113 22.22 18.28 -12.89
C GLY A 113 21.99 17.44 -11.62
N GLU A 114 23.00 17.31 -10.74
CA GLU A 114 22.85 16.61 -9.46
C GLU A 114 21.91 17.37 -8.52
N MET A 115 22.04 18.70 -8.45
CA MET A 115 21.17 19.54 -7.63
C MET A 115 19.72 19.50 -8.11
N VAL A 116 19.50 19.56 -9.43
CA VAL A 116 18.17 19.42 -10.02
C VAL A 116 17.58 18.05 -9.72
N SER A 117 18.36 16.97 -9.90
CA SER A 117 17.90 15.61 -9.59
C SER A 117 17.50 15.45 -8.12
N ARG A 118 18.26 16.01 -7.18
CA ARG A 118 17.91 15.96 -5.75
C ARG A 118 16.61 16.71 -5.44
N VAL A 119 16.33 17.83 -6.12
CA VAL A 119 15.10 18.60 -5.92
C VAL A 119 13.87 17.92 -6.55
N THR A 120 14.04 17.22 -7.67
CA THR A 120 12.92 16.61 -8.40
C THR A 120 12.68 15.15 -7.97
N ASN A 121 13.71 14.33 -7.99
CA ASN A 121 13.63 12.88 -7.78
C ASN A 121 13.65 12.50 -6.30
N ASP A 122 14.66 12.95 -5.54
CA ASP A 122 14.80 12.54 -4.13
C ASP A 122 13.61 13.02 -3.30
N VAL A 123 13.08 14.23 -3.56
CA VAL A 123 11.88 14.74 -2.89
C VAL A 123 10.65 13.86 -3.14
N THR A 124 10.54 13.28 -4.32
CA THR A 124 9.43 12.37 -4.67
C THR A 124 9.57 11.04 -3.90
N VAL A 125 10.79 10.49 -3.81
CA VAL A 125 11.07 9.29 -3.01
C VAL A 125 10.75 9.54 -1.52
N VAL A 126 11.13 10.71 -1.00
CA VAL A 126 10.83 11.12 0.37
C VAL A 126 9.32 11.20 0.61
N GLN A 127 8.54 11.76 -0.33
CA GLN A 127 7.08 11.77 -0.22
C GLN A 127 6.47 10.36 -0.21
N ALA A 128 6.91 9.48 -1.10
CA ALA A 128 6.44 8.10 -1.12
C ALA A 128 6.74 7.38 0.21
N ALA A 129 7.90 7.66 0.82
CA ALA A 129 8.29 7.08 2.11
C ALA A 129 7.46 7.59 3.30
N ILE A 130 6.95 8.83 3.25
CA ILE A 130 6.23 9.48 4.36
C ILE A 130 4.72 9.32 4.24
N THR A 131 4.17 9.33 3.03
CA THR A 131 2.71 9.33 2.81
C THR A 131 2.21 7.98 2.32
N GLU A 132 2.79 7.45 1.24
CA GLU A 132 2.25 6.24 0.59
C GLU A 132 2.64 4.96 1.33
N THR A 133 3.92 4.82 1.69
CA THR A 133 4.46 3.61 2.30
C THR A 133 3.79 3.29 3.63
N PRO A 134 3.65 4.24 4.58
CA PRO A 134 2.99 3.97 5.85
C PRO A 134 1.50 3.66 5.68
N THR A 135 0.84 4.31 4.72
CA THR A 135 -0.58 4.09 4.47
C THR A 135 -0.84 2.73 3.82
N ARG A 136 -0.03 2.32 2.84
CA ARG A 136 -0.07 0.96 2.28
C ARG A 136 0.23 -0.09 3.32
N PHE A 137 1.23 0.15 4.17
CA PHE A 137 1.57 -0.75 5.27
C PHE A 137 0.41 -0.90 6.26
N LEU A 138 -0.24 0.21 6.64
CA LEU A 138 -1.43 0.21 7.48
C LEU A 138 -2.56 -0.60 6.84
N ARG A 139 -2.84 -0.39 5.55
CA ARG A 139 -3.83 -1.21 4.82
C ARG A 139 -3.48 -2.68 4.89
N GLN A 140 -2.23 -3.04 4.62
CA GLN A 140 -1.80 -4.43 4.63
C GLN A 140 -2.00 -5.07 6.02
N ILE A 141 -1.70 -4.33 7.09
CA ILE A 141 -1.97 -4.79 8.47
C ILE A 141 -3.47 -4.98 8.69
N VAL A 142 -4.29 -3.99 8.36
CA VAL A 142 -5.75 -4.04 8.55
C VAL A 142 -6.34 -5.22 7.78
N THR A 143 -5.95 -5.40 6.52
CA THR A 143 -6.40 -6.50 5.68
C THR A 143 -5.91 -7.85 6.19
N PHE A 144 -4.65 -7.95 6.61
CA PHE A 144 -4.08 -9.19 7.14
C PHE A 144 -4.72 -9.61 8.46
N VAL A 145 -4.76 -8.70 9.43
CA VAL A 145 -5.32 -8.96 10.77
C VAL A 145 -6.81 -9.18 10.69
N GLY A 146 -7.54 -8.32 9.96
CA GLY A 146 -8.98 -8.45 9.80
C GLY A 146 -9.36 -9.73 9.03
N GLY A 147 -8.61 -10.06 7.98
CA GLY A 147 -8.82 -11.28 7.20
C GLY A 147 -8.57 -12.54 8.04
N LEU A 148 -7.46 -12.57 8.79
CA LEU A 148 -7.15 -13.68 9.69
C LEU A 148 -8.21 -13.83 10.80
N ALA A 149 -8.65 -12.72 11.40
CA ALA A 149 -9.70 -12.73 12.41
C ALA A 149 -11.03 -13.26 11.83
N LEU A 150 -11.41 -12.83 10.63
CA LEU A 150 -12.61 -13.30 9.94
C LEU A 150 -12.52 -14.81 9.62
N MET A 151 -11.37 -15.28 9.11
CA MET A 151 -11.17 -16.70 8.82
C MET A 151 -11.23 -17.56 10.08
N LEU A 152 -10.60 -17.11 11.17
CA LEU A 152 -10.67 -17.79 12.47
C LEU A 152 -12.10 -17.84 13.01
N TYR A 153 -12.89 -16.77 12.80
CA TYR A 153 -14.30 -16.73 13.18
C TYR A 153 -15.16 -17.70 12.36
N ILE A 154 -14.94 -17.78 11.04
CA ILE A 154 -15.71 -18.69 10.16
C ILE A 154 -15.34 -20.15 10.42
N ASN A 155 -14.06 -20.50 10.39
CA ASN A 155 -13.58 -21.86 10.66
C ASN A 155 -12.14 -21.86 11.16
N TRP A 156 -11.97 -21.93 12.48
CA TRP A 156 -10.65 -21.91 13.11
C TRP A 156 -9.80 -23.16 12.78
N GLN A 157 -10.41 -24.32 12.56
CA GLN A 157 -9.71 -25.58 12.29
C GLN A 157 -9.05 -25.56 10.90
N LEU A 158 -9.80 -25.17 9.86
CA LEU A 158 -9.28 -25.01 8.51
C LEU A 158 -8.24 -23.89 8.44
N THR A 159 -8.47 -22.79 9.17
CA THR A 159 -7.53 -21.68 9.22
C THR A 159 -6.19 -22.09 9.83
N LEU A 160 -6.20 -22.80 10.96
CA LEU A 160 -4.97 -23.33 11.57
C LEU A 160 -4.26 -24.33 10.67
N PHE A 161 -5.01 -25.20 10.00
CA PHE A 161 -4.44 -26.15 9.04
C PHE A 161 -3.66 -25.43 7.94
N ILE A 162 -4.26 -24.41 7.32
CA ILE A 162 -3.60 -23.57 6.30
C ILE A 162 -2.39 -22.85 6.90
N LEU A 163 -2.52 -22.28 8.11
CA LEU A 163 -1.44 -21.54 8.77
C LEU A 163 -0.20 -22.41 9.02
N VAL A 164 -0.39 -23.68 9.36
CA VAL A 164 0.70 -24.67 9.54
C VAL A 164 1.31 -25.09 8.21
N LEU A 165 0.52 -25.09 7.12
CA LEU A 165 1.00 -25.46 5.79
C LEU A 165 1.84 -24.36 5.12
N ILE A 166 1.62 -23.09 5.48
CA ILE A 166 2.33 -21.94 4.90
C ILE A 166 3.86 -21.99 5.14
N PRO A 167 4.39 -22.18 6.37
CA PRO A 167 5.84 -22.16 6.61
C PRO A 167 6.63 -23.20 5.81
N PRO A 168 6.21 -24.49 5.71
CA PRO A 168 6.86 -25.46 4.85
C PRO A 168 6.89 -25.04 3.37
N LEU A 169 5.76 -24.57 2.83
CA LEU A 169 5.67 -24.08 1.45
C LEU A 169 6.58 -22.87 1.22
N MET A 170 6.62 -21.94 2.18
CA MET A 170 7.51 -20.79 2.15
C MET A 170 8.97 -21.22 2.20
N GLY A 171 9.31 -22.23 3.02
CA GLY A 171 10.65 -22.80 3.09
C GLY A 171 11.12 -23.38 1.75
N VAL A 172 10.27 -24.16 1.09
CA VAL A 172 10.53 -24.70 -0.25
C VAL A 172 10.67 -23.54 -1.26
N GLY A 173 9.75 -22.58 -1.25
CA GLY A 173 9.79 -21.41 -2.12
C GLY A 173 11.08 -20.59 -1.97
N ILE A 174 11.53 -20.33 -0.74
CA ILE A 174 12.79 -19.62 -0.45
C ILE A 174 14.00 -20.44 -0.93
N PHE A 175 14.01 -21.75 -0.71
CA PHE A 175 15.09 -22.62 -1.16
C PHE A 175 15.24 -22.58 -2.69
N PHE A 176 14.14 -22.77 -3.42
CA PHE A 176 14.15 -22.71 -4.88
C PHE A 176 14.42 -21.29 -5.39
N GLY A 177 13.85 -20.26 -4.76
CA GLY A 177 14.07 -18.85 -5.12
C GLY A 177 15.54 -18.45 -5.05
N ARG A 178 16.22 -18.78 -3.94
CA ARG A 178 17.66 -18.53 -3.79
C ARG A 178 18.49 -19.33 -4.79
N ARG A 179 18.07 -20.54 -5.15
CA ARG A 179 18.75 -21.36 -6.16
C ARG A 179 18.61 -20.73 -7.55
N LEU A 180 17.41 -20.28 -7.89
CA LEU A 180 17.10 -19.63 -9.16
C LEU A 180 17.86 -18.32 -9.31
N GLU A 181 17.88 -17.48 -8.27
CA GLU A 181 18.62 -16.21 -8.26
C GLU A 181 20.11 -16.44 -8.58
N ARG A 182 20.75 -17.42 -7.93
CA ARG A 182 22.15 -17.78 -8.21
C ARG A 182 22.38 -18.23 -9.66
N LEU A 183 21.47 -19.03 -10.21
CA LEU A 183 21.55 -19.49 -11.60
C LEU A 183 21.35 -18.33 -12.57
N SER A 184 20.41 -17.43 -12.30
CA SER A 184 20.18 -16.23 -13.10
C SER A 184 21.40 -15.32 -13.13
N THR A 185 22.08 -15.12 -11.99
CA THR A 185 23.34 -14.36 -11.94
C THR A 185 24.42 -15.04 -12.79
N GLN A 186 24.61 -16.36 -12.65
CA GLN A 186 25.61 -17.10 -13.45
C GLN A 186 25.35 -17.04 -14.97
N VAL A 187 24.08 -17.04 -15.38
CA VAL A 187 23.72 -16.89 -16.80
C VAL A 187 24.01 -15.46 -17.28
N GLN A 188 23.70 -14.44 -16.48
CA GLN A 188 24.02 -13.05 -16.81
C GLN A 188 25.54 -12.83 -16.93
N ASP A 189 26.33 -13.39 -16.01
CA ASP A 189 27.79 -13.31 -16.03
C ASP A 189 28.36 -13.94 -17.31
N ARG A 190 27.90 -15.15 -17.68
CA ARG A 190 28.35 -15.83 -18.91
C ARG A 190 27.96 -15.11 -20.20
N LEU A 191 26.83 -14.41 -20.21
CA LEU A 191 26.43 -13.59 -21.35
C LEU A 191 27.33 -12.34 -21.45
N ALA A 192 27.65 -11.71 -20.33
CA ALA A 192 28.58 -10.58 -20.29
C ALA A 192 29.99 -10.97 -20.75
N ASP A 193 30.47 -12.17 -20.39
CA ASP A 193 31.76 -12.69 -20.85
C ASP A 193 31.79 -13.03 -22.35
N ALA A 194 30.63 -13.28 -22.96
CA ALA A 194 30.48 -13.67 -24.37
C ALA A 194 30.19 -12.49 -25.32
N THR A 195 30.01 -11.27 -24.80
CA THR A 195 29.70 -10.05 -25.56
C THR A 195 30.84 -9.05 -25.47
#